data_AF-A0A959NYR4-F1
#
_entry.id   AF-A0A959NYR4-F1
#
_cell.length_a   1.000
_cell.length_b   1.000
_cell.length_c   1.000
_cell.angle_alpha   90.00
_cell.angle_beta   90.00
_cell.angle_gamma   90.00
#
_symmetry.space_group_name_H-M   'P 1'
#
loop_
_entity.id
_entity.type
_entity.pdbx_description
1 polymer ?
#
loop_
_entity_poly.entity_id
_entity_poly.type
_entity_poly.pdbx_seq_one_letter_code
_entity_poly.pdbx_strand_id
1 'polypeptide(L)'
;LETAMGSAISVFKGASALAVPRSRFAPVKTTEDLLAVKSDNYILTEDYNVIVNPKRKLKPLHLKLDHKYYKHVDQIEERIPYPLSLIECEELSISGDYKFGKNIKLKGKIHLTNTSDKQIVIEDNTILKG
;
A
#
# COMPACT_ATOMS: atom_id res chain seq x y z
N LEU A 1 2.56 -24.09 -17.27
CA LEU A 1 1.14 -24.16 -17.68
C LEU A 1 0.33 -23.82 -16.44
N GLU A 2 -0.51 -22.80 -16.50
CA GLU A 2 -1.29 -22.32 -15.35
C GLU A 2 -2.76 -22.12 -15.75
N THR A 3 -3.68 -22.26 -14.79
CA THR A 3 -5.13 -22.04 -14.99
C THR A 3 -5.71 -21.29 -13.78
N ALA A 4 -6.71 -20.44 -13.99
CA ALA A 4 -7.37 -19.68 -12.93
C ALA A 4 -8.73 -20.27 -12.56
N MET A 5 -9.02 -20.37 -11.25
CA MET A 5 -10.31 -20.90 -10.77
C MET A 5 -11.52 -20.13 -11.30
N GLY A 6 -11.39 -18.81 -11.52
CA GLY A 6 -12.46 -17.95 -12.02
C GLY A 6 -12.90 -18.26 -13.45
N SER A 7 -12.05 -18.91 -14.26
CA SER A 7 -12.39 -19.32 -15.63
C SER A 7 -13.50 -20.37 -15.67
N ALA A 8 -13.76 -21.06 -14.56
CA ALA A 8 -14.84 -22.05 -14.48
C ALA A 8 -16.24 -21.42 -14.59
N ILE A 9 -16.38 -20.09 -14.43
CA ILE A 9 -17.68 -19.41 -14.57
C ILE A 9 -18.36 -19.68 -15.92
N SER A 10 -17.60 -19.93 -16.99
CA SER A 10 -18.14 -20.18 -18.34
C SER A 10 -18.71 -21.59 -18.53
N VAL A 11 -18.36 -22.55 -17.67
CA VAL A 11 -18.76 -23.97 -17.83
C VAL A 11 -19.97 -24.37 -16.98
N PHE A 12 -20.39 -23.52 -16.04
CA PHE A 12 -21.56 -23.78 -15.20
C PHE A 12 -22.82 -23.08 -15.75
N LYS A 13 -23.85 -23.86 -16.09
CA LYS A 13 -25.14 -23.33 -16.53
C LYS A 13 -25.77 -22.48 -15.41
N GLY A 14 -26.10 -21.23 -15.73
CA GLY A 14 -26.72 -20.28 -14.79
C GLY A 14 -25.74 -19.53 -13.89
N ALA A 15 -24.43 -19.72 -14.05
CA ALA A 15 -23.44 -18.92 -13.31
C ALA A 15 -23.53 -17.44 -13.70
N SER A 16 -23.36 -16.56 -12.71
CA SER A 16 -23.46 -15.10 -12.85
C SER A 16 -22.46 -14.40 -11.94
N ALA A 17 -22.13 -13.15 -12.25
CA ALA A 17 -21.32 -12.30 -11.38
C ALA A 17 -22.21 -11.35 -10.56
N LEU A 18 -21.84 -11.13 -9.29
CA LEU A 18 -22.49 -10.15 -8.42
C LEU A 18 -21.47 -9.07 -8.03
N ALA A 19 -21.84 -7.81 -8.26
CA ALA A 19 -21.04 -6.69 -7.78
C ALA A 19 -21.18 -6.57 -6.25
N VAL A 20 -20.04 -6.43 -5.57
CA VAL A 20 -19.98 -6.30 -4.11
C VAL A 20 -19.25 -5.01 -3.71
N PRO A 21 -19.50 -4.47 -2.50
CA PRO A 21 -18.76 -3.32 -2.00
C PRO A 21 -17.26 -3.59 -1.90
N ARG A 22 -16.44 -2.56 -2.07
CA ARG A 22 -14.97 -2.66 -2.00
C ARG A 22 -14.45 -3.19 -0.66
N SER A 23 -15.21 -3.03 0.42
CA SER A 23 -14.88 -3.57 1.75
C SER A 23 -14.70 -5.09 1.78
N ARG A 24 -15.20 -5.82 0.77
CA ARG A 24 -14.98 -7.28 0.64
C ARG A 24 -13.67 -7.66 -0.04
N PHE A 25 -12.83 -6.69 -0.42
CA PHE A 25 -11.64 -6.95 -1.21
C PHE A 25 -10.47 -6.03 -0.84
N ALA A 26 -9.54 -6.55 -0.04
CA ALA A 26 -8.25 -5.96 0.30
C ALA A 26 -7.12 -6.84 -0.28
N PRO A 27 -6.86 -6.75 -1.61
CA PRO A 27 -5.83 -7.58 -2.24
C PRO A 27 -4.43 -7.16 -1.78
N VAL A 28 -3.55 -8.15 -1.60
CA VAL A 28 -2.11 -7.95 -1.44
C VAL A 28 -1.40 -8.77 -2.51
N LYS A 29 -0.98 -8.12 -3.59
CA LYS A 29 -0.30 -8.72 -4.74
C LYS A 29 1.09 -8.15 -4.94
N THR A 30 1.30 -6.90 -4.56
CA THR A 30 2.59 -6.22 -4.62
C THR A 30 3.02 -5.70 -3.24
N THR A 31 4.26 -5.22 -3.15
CA THR A 31 4.77 -4.58 -1.94
C THR A 31 4.13 -3.22 -1.67
N GLU A 32 3.64 -2.54 -2.71
CA GLU A 32 2.77 -1.37 -2.56
C GLU A 32 1.47 -1.75 -1.82
N ASP A 33 0.80 -2.84 -2.22
CA ASP A 33 -0.39 -3.30 -1.52
C ASP A 33 -0.09 -3.65 -0.05
N LEU A 34 1.05 -4.31 0.18
CA LEU A 34 1.50 -4.66 1.53
C LEU A 34 1.74 -3.41 2.38
N LEU A 35 2.40 -2.39 1.83
CA LEU A 35 2.62 -1.11 2.50
C LEU A 35 1.30 -0.43 2.85
N ALA A 36 0.33 -0.44 1.93
CA ALA A 36 -0.99 0.12 2.17
C ALA A 36 -1.69 -0.60 3.33
N VAL A 37 -1.71 -1.94 3.33
CA VAL A 37 -2.36 -2.74 4.38
C VAL A 37 -1.65 -2.64 5.73
N LYS A 38 -0.31 -2.51 5.75
CA LYS A 38 0.47 -2.28 6.98
C LYS A 38 0.28 -0.87 7.56
N SER A 39 -0.23 0.09 6.79
CA SER A 39 -0.45 1.49 7.22
C SER A 39 -1.82 1.71 7.88
N ASP A 40 -2.04 2.92 8.41
CA ASP A 40 -3.36 3.35 8.91
C ASP A 40 -4.42 3.55 7.81
N ASN A 41 -4.09 3.32 6.53
CA ASN A 41 -5.04 3.32 5.43
C ASN A 41 -6.05 2.16 5.50
N TYR A 42 -5.69 1.07 6.18
CA TYR A 42 -6.56 -0.05 6.49
C TYR A 42 -6.71 -0.23 8.00
N ILE A 43 -7.80 -0.86 8.42
CA ILE A 43 -8.01 -1.27 9.81
C ILE A 43 -8.43 -2.73 9.87
N LEU A 44 -8.14 -3.34 11.01
CA LEU A 44 -8.71 -4.63 11.40
C LEU A 44 -9.99 -4.38 12.19
N THR A 45 -11.12 -4.89 11.72
CA THR A 45 -12.40 -4.81 12.45
C THR A 45 -12.42 -5.76 13.64
N GLU A 46 -13.41 -5.62 14.52
CA GLU A 46 -13.65 -6.56 15.63
C GLU A 46 -13.87 -8.00 15.13
N ASP A 47 -14.51 -8.16 13.98
CA ASP A 47 -14.68 -9.45 13.30
C ASP A 47 -13.44 -9.93 12.50
N TYR A 48 -12.26 -9.34 12.76
CA TYR A 48 -11.00 -9.68 12.10
C TYR A 48 -10.95 -9.47 10.57
N ASN A 49 -11.79 -8.57 10.02
CA ASN A 49 -11.73 -8.20 8.62
C ASN A 49 -10.75 -7.05 8.38
N VAL A 50 -9.96 -7.12 7.31
CA VAL A 50 -9.13 -6.01 6.85
C VAL A 50 -9.93 -5.17 5.88
N ILE A 51 -10.28 -3.94 6.29
CA ILE A 51 -11.07 -3.01 5.47
C ILE A 51 -10.34 -1.68 5.33
N VAL A 52 -10.66 -0.92 4.28
CA VAL A 52 -10.21 0.48 4.16
C VAL A 52 -10.70 1.25 5.38
N ASN A 53 -9.81 2.03 5.99
CA ASN A 53 -10.11 2.80 7.19
C ASN A 53 -11.27 3.78 6.93
N PRO A 54 -12.42 3.70 7.64
CA PRO A 54 -13.56 4.60 7.44
C PRO A 54 -13.26 6.09 7.70
N LYS A 55 -12.17 6.38 8.41
CA LYS A 55 -11.67 7.74 8.61
C LYS A 55 -11.06 8.34 7.34
N ARG A 56 -10.65 7.51 6.37
CA ARG A 56 -10.16 7.98 5.07
C ARG A 56 -11.31 8.60 4.29
N LYS A 57 -11.17 9.88 3.94
CA LYS A 57 -12.14 10.62 3.10
C LYS A 57 -11.64 10.87 1.67
N LEU A 58 -10.42 10.48 1.39
CA LEU A 58 -9.75 10.65 0.10
C LEU A 58 -10.08 9.50 -0.86
N LYS A 59 -9.78 9.70 -2.14
CA LYS A 59 -9.78 8.65 -3.17
C LYS A 59 -8.84 7.49 -2.77
N PRO A 60 -8.96 6.31 -3.41
CA PRO A 60 -8.03 5.21 -3.17
C PRO A 60 -6.57 5.67 -3.26
N LEU A 61 -5.77 5.27 -2.27
CA LEU A 61 -4.36 5.63 -2.17
C LEU A 61 -3.60 5.09 -3.38
N HIS A 62 -2.82 5.95 -4.03
CA HIS A 62 -1.94 5.55 -5.12
C HIS A 62 -0.51 5.41 -4.61
N LEU A 63 0.07 4.22 -4.73
CA LEU A 63 1.43 3.92 -4.31
C LEU A 63 2.26 3.50 -5.50
N LYS A 64 3.49 4.03 -5.57
CA LYS A 64 4.50 3.60 -6.53
C LYS A 64 5.84 3.53 -5.82
N LEU A 65 6.44 2.35 -5.79
CA LEU A 65 7.73 2.15 -5.15
C LEU A 65 8.77 1.75 -6.20
N ASP A 66 10.02 2.13 -5.96
CA ASP A 66 11.13 1.71 -6.79
C ASP A 66 11.41 0.22 -6.60
N HIS A 67 11.14 -0.59 -7.62
CA HIS A 67 11.33 -2.04 -7.54
C HIS A 67 12.80 -2.46 -7.40
N LYS A 68 13.76 -1.54 -7.60
CA LYS A 68 15.16 -1.81 -7.24
C LYS A 68 15.35 -1.98 -5.73
N TYR A 69 14.57 -1.26 -4.92
CA TYR A 69 14.76 -1.16 -3.47
C TYR A 69 13.58 -1.66 -2.64
N TYR A 70 12.41 -1.90 -3.24
CA TYR A 70 11.17 -2.21 -2.53
C TYR A 70 10.37 -3.36 -3.15
N LYS A 71 10.95 -4.15 -4.04
CA LYS A 71 10.23 -5.24 -4.73
C LYS A 71 9.95 -6.43 -3.83
N HIS A 72 10.83 -6.69 -2.87
CA HIS A 72 10.73 -7.82 -1.95
C HIS A 72 10.39 -7.36 -0.53
N VAL A 73 9.80 -8.27 0.25
CA VAL A 73 9.27 -7.96 1.58
C VAL A 73 10.38 -7.59 2.56
N ASP A 74 11.50 -8.30 2.52
CA ASP A 74 12.71 -8.02 3.30
C ASP A 74 13.24 -6.59 3.04
N GLN A 75 13.20 -6.15 1.78
CA GLN A 75 13.66 -4.81 1.42
C GLN A 75 12.73 -3.70 1.95
N ILE A 76 11.41 -3.95 1.95
CA ILE A 76 10.41 -3.07 2.59
C ILE A 76 10.66 -3.04 4.10
N GLU A 77 10.89 -4.18 4.74
CA GLU A 77 11.06 -4.24 6.20
C GLU A 77 12.35 -3.57 6.67
N GLU A 78 13.42 -3.64 5.87
CA GLU A 78 14.67 -2.92 6.13
C GLU A 78 14.50 -1.39 6.08
N ARG A 79 13.71 -0.91 5.10
CA ARG A 79 13.59 0.52 4.76
C ARG A 79 12.39 1.21 5.40
N ILE A 80 11.32 0.46 5.67
CA ILE A 80 10.08 0.92 6.30
C ILE A 80 9.78 -0.04 7.48
N PRO A 81 10.63 -0.04 8.53
CA PRO A 81 10.47 -0.93 9.67
C PRO A 81 9.25 -0.59 10.53
N TYR A 82 8.70 0.62 10.40
CA TYR A 82 7.54 1.09 11.15
C TYR A 82 6.41 1.49 10.18
N PRO A 83 5.14 1.26 10.55
CA PRO A 83 4.01 1.72 9.75
C PRO A 83 4.06 3.22 9.47
N LEU A 84 3.87 3.59 8.20
CA LEU A 84 3.67 4.98 7.80
C LEU A 84 2.21 5.38 8.06
N SER A 85 1.98 6.63 8.42
CA SER A 85 0.63 7.21 8.41
C SER A 85 0.33 7.76 7.01
N LEU A 86 -0.61 7.11 6.32
CA LEU A 86 -1.03 7.36 4.94
C LEU A 86 -2.51 7.76 4.83
N ILE A 87 -3.23 7.88 5.95
CA ILE A 87 -4.66 8.24 6.00
C ILE A 87 -4.99 9.57 5.30
N GLU A 88 -4.06 10.54 5.33
CA GLU A 88 -4.15 11.84 4.66
C GLU A 88 -3.31 11.90 3.36
N CYS A 89 -2.68 10.80 2.96
CA CYS A 89 -1.89 10.71 1.73
C CYS A 89 -2.79 10.35 0.54
N GLU A 90 -2.68 11.11 -0.55
CA GLU A 90 -3.34 10.82 -1.82
C GLU A 90 -2.47 9.94 -2.71
N GLU A 91 -1.20 10.29 -2.83
CA GLU A 91 -0.20 9.63 -3.67
C GLU A 91 1.15 9.60 -2.95
N LEU A 92 1.82 8.45 -2.99
CA LEU A 92 3.21 8.30 -2.60
C LEU A 92 3.98 7.61 -3.73
N SER A 93 4.93 8.33 -4.31
CA SER A 93 5.87 7.80 -5.30
C SER A 93 7.29 7.93 -4.76
N ILE A 94 8.00 6.80 -4.64
CA ILE A 94 9.39 6.75 -4.17
C ILE A 94 10.26 6.22 -5.31
N SER A 95 11.28 7.00 -5.70
CA SER A 95 12.31 6.63 -6.67
C SER A 95 13.68 6.78 -6.00
N GLY A 96 14.49 5.72 -5.98
CA GLY A 96 15.74 5.67 -5.23
C GLY A 96 15.62 5.11 -3.79
N ASP A 97 16.75 5.05 -3.09
CA ASP A 97 16.85 4.39 -1.78
C ASP A 97 16.49 5.36 -0.63
N TYR A 98 15.35 5.13 0.02
CA TYR A 98 14.90 5.85 1.21
C TYR A 98 14.66 4.90 2.38
N LYS A 99 15.10 5.31 3.57
CA LYS A 99 14.76 4.67 4.84
C LYS A 99 13.92 5.60 5.70
N PHE A 100 12.83 5.08 6.25
CA PHE A 100 11.87 5.84 7.04
C PHE A 100 12.04 5.51 8.52
N GLY A 101 12.13 6.56 9.33
CA GLY A 101 12.10 6.50 10.78
C GLY A 101 10.72 6.16 11.34
N LYS A 102 10.56 6.37 12.64
CA LYS A 102 9.30 6.18 13.38
C LYS A 102 8.35 7.36 13.17
N ASN A 103 7.05 7.10 13.34
CA ASN A 103 6.01 8.14 13.40
C ASN A 103 5.95 9.09 12.19
N ILE A 104 6.30 8.59 11.00
CA ILE A 104 6.23 9.38 9.77
C ILE A 104 4.78 9.58 9.34
N LYS A 105 4.45 10.81 8.95
CA LYS A 105 3.12 11.17 8.42
C LYS A 105 3.26 11.76 7.03
N LEU A 106 2.48 11.25 6.07
CA LEU A 106 2.45 11.75 4.71
C LEU A 106 1.07 12.34 4.41
N LYS A 107 1.05 13.57 3.88
CA LYS A 107 -0.17 14.30 3.58
C LYS A 107 -0.15 14.85 2.15
N GLY A 108 -1.23 14.64 1.41
CA GLY A 108 -1.35 15.06 0.02
C GLY A 108 -0.54 14.19 -0.93
N LYS A 109 0.12 14.80 -1.91
CA LYS A 109 0.85 14.09 -2.98
C LYS A 109 2.35 14.18 -2.75
N ILE A 110 2.97 13.06 -2.40
CA ILE A 110 4.38 12.99 -2.04
C ILE A 110 5.17 12.25 -3.12
N HIS A 111 6.12 12.95 -3.72
CA HIS A 111 7.05 12.40 -4.71
C HIS A 111 8.47 12.57 -4.18
N LEU A 112 9.14 11.45 -3.92
CA LEU A 112 10.51 11.40 -3.44
C LEU A 112 11.42 10.84 -4.53
N THR A 113 12.48 11.58 -4.86
CA THR A 113 13.45 11.20 -5.89
C THR A 113 14.86 11.34 -5.34
N ASN A 114 15.54 10.20 -5.17
CA ASN A 114 16.94 10.11 -4.83
C ASN A 114 17.71 9.56 -6.04
N THR A 115 18.50 10.42 -6.68
CA THR A 115 19.37 10.07 -7.81
C THR A 115 20.79 9.71 -7.40
N SER A 116 21.11 9.79 -6.11
CA SER A 116 22.43 9.46 -5.59
C SER A 116 22.56 7.97 -5.26
N ASP A 117 23.80 7.50 -5.15
CA ASP A 117 24.11 6.14 -4.71
C ASP A 117 24.01 5.94 -3.19
N LYS A 118 23.66 6.99 -2.43
CA LYS A 118 23.55 6.95 -0.97
C LYS A 118 22.09 6.86 -0.56
N GLN A 119 21.80 6.02 0.44
CA GLN A 119 20.48 5.97 1.06
C GLN A 119 20.17 7.28 1.78
N ILE A 120 18.97 7.82 1.55
CA ILE A 120 18.45 8.98 2.30
C ILE A 120 17.61 8.47 3.47
N VAL A 121 17.87 8.99 4.66
CA VAL A 121 17.09 8.70 5.86
C VAL A 121 16.09 9.82 6.09
N ILE A 122 14.82 9.46 6.25
CA ILE A 122 13.76 10.34 6.73
C ILE A 122 13.66 10.15 8.24
N GLU A 123 14.03 11.19 8.98
CA GLU A 123 14.13 11.16 10.44
C GLU A 123 12.78 10.93 11.13
N ASP A 124 12.85 10.41 12.37
CA ASP A 124 11.69 10.16 13.21
C ASP A 124 10.79 11.40 13.36
N ASN A 125 9.48 11.17 13.40
CA ASN A 125 8.42 12.18 13.56
C ASN A 125 8.31 13.20 12.41
N THR A 126 8.97 12.95 11.28
CA THR A 126 8.86 13.81 10.11
C THR A 126 7.45 13.79 9.52
N ILE A 127 6.96 14.98 9.14
CA ILE A 127 5.72 15.15 8.40
C ILE A 127 6.05 15.63 6.99
N LEU A 128 5.78 14.81 5.99
CA LEU A 128 5.91 15.16 4.57
C LEU A 128 4.56 15.69 4.06
N LYS A 129 4.59 16.84 3.40
CA LYS A 129 3.41 17.51 2.83
C LYS A 129 3.68 17.92 1.39
N GLY A 130 2.71 17.71 0.50
CA GLY A 130 2.76 18.09 -0.91
C GLY A 130 1.38 18.27 -1.50
#